data_AF-A0A2T0TS28-F1
#
_entry.id   AF-A0A2T0TS28-F1
#
_cell.length_a   1.000
_cell.length_b   1.000
_cell.length_c   1.000
_cell.angle_alpha   90.00
_cell.angle_beta   90.00
_cell.angle_gamma   90.00
#
_symmetry.space_group_name_H-M   'P 1'
#
loop_
_entity.id
_entity.type
_entity.pdbx_description
1 polymer ?
#
loop_
_entity_poly.entity_id
_entity_poly.type
_entity_poly.pdbx_seq_one_letter_code
_entity_poly.pdbx_strand_id
1 'polypeptide(L)'
;MEPVSLVIGAALLAAGFVAGRIGGRRPPAGPPPLPTPVCGCGHPLSQHDTETNTCYAELRRDSYDRRGRWAGHTWVACTCRQYVGPRPIDEVFLPRVLPPSE
;
A
#
# COMPACT_ATOMS: atom_id res chain seq x y z
N MET A 1 -2.04 36.59 48.03
CA MET A 1 -2.86 36.03 46.93
C MET A 1 -4.29 36.48 47.16
N GLU A 2 -4.89 37.17 46.20
CA GLU A 2 -6.30 37.54 46.31
C GLU A 2 -7.19 36.28 46.22
N PRO A 3 -8.16 36.11 47.13
CA PRO A 3 -8.99 34.90 47.19
C PRO A 3 -9.77 34.68 45.90
N VAL A 4 -10.14 35.76 45.21
CA VAL A 4 -10.84 35.73 43.93
C VAL A 4 -10.00 35.05 42.85
N SER A 5 -8.72 35.40 42.74
CA SER A 5 -7.81 34.80 41.76
C SER A 5 -7.60 33.30 41.99
N LEU A 6 -7.61 32.86 43.26
CA LEU A 6 -7.50 31.45 43.62
C LEU A 6 -8.75 30.67 43.19
N VAL A 7 -9.94 31.23 43.43
CA VAL A 7 -11.21 30.62 43.01
C VAL A 7 -11.30 30.51 41.48
N ILE A 8 -10.92 31.55 40.76
CA ILE A 8 -10.92 31.55 39.28
C ILE A 8 -9.94 30.49 38.76
N GLY A 9 -8.73 30.41 39.31
CA GLY A 9 -7.74 29.41 38.92
C GLY A 9 -8.25 27.97 39.14
N ALA A 10 -8.84 27.70 40.31
CA ALA A 10 -9.42 26.39 40.61
C ALA A 10 -10.56 26.02 39.66
N ALA A 11 -11.42 26.98 39.31
CA ALA A 11 -12.53 26.77 38.38
C ALA A 11 -12.03 26.41 36.97
N LEU A 12 -11.02 27.13 36.46
CA LEU A 12 -10.43 26.85 35.15
C LEU A 12 -9.77 25.47 35.10
N LEU A 13 -9.05 25.10 36.15
CA LEU A 13 -8.37 23.81 36.26
C LEU A 13 -9.39 22.65 36.30
N ALA A 14 -10.44 22.79 37.10
CA ALA A 14 -11.52 21.81 37.18
C ALA A 14 -12.25 21.66 35.84
N ALA A 15 -12.56 22.77 35.17
CA ALA A 15 -13.21 22.77 33.86
C ALA A 15 -12.35 22.04 32.81
N GLY A 16 -11.05 22.34 32.75
CA GLY A 16 -10.11 21.67 31.85
C GLY A 16 -9.98 20.17 32.14
N PHE A 17 -9.95 19.78 33.42
CA PHE A 17 -9.88 18.37 33.82
C PHE A 17 -11.14 17.60 33.40
N VAL A 18 -12.32 18.16 33.66
CA VAL A 18 -13.60 17.53 33.30
C VAL A 18 -13.74 17.44 31.77
N ALA A 19 -13.41 18.52 31.04
CA ALA A 19 -13.41 18.52 29.59
C ALA A 19 -12.46 17.47 29.01
N GLY A 20 -11.25 17.32 29.56
CA GLY A 20 -10.29 16.30 29.14
C GLY A 20 -10.72 14.86 29.50
N ARG A 21 -11.49 14.68 30.59
CA ARG A 21 -12.01 13.38 31.02
C ARG A 21 -13.18 12.92 30.13
N ILE A 22 -14.05 13.85 29.72
CA ILE A 22 -15.24 13.56 28.90
C ILE A 22 -14.89 13.55 27.41
N GLY A 23 -14.00 14.43 26.97
CA GLY A 23 -13.65 14.64 25.56
C GLY A 23 -12.73 13.60 24.94
N GLY A 24 -12.70 12.36 25.47
CA GLY A 24 -11.99 11.17 24.97
C GLY A 24 -10.73 11.45 24.14
N ARG A 25 -9.54 11.27 24.73
CA ARG A 25 -8.25 11.41 24.01
C ARG A 25 -8.33 10.73 22.65
N ARG A 26 -8.40 11.51 21.56
CA ARG A 26 -8.25 10.95 20.22
C ARG A 26 -6.85 10.36 20.16
N PRO A 27 -6.69 9.05 19.89
CA PRO A 27 -5.37 8.53 19.63
C PRO A 27 -4.78 9.34 18.46
N PRO A 28 -3.46 9.65 18.50
CA PRO A 28 -2.81 10.21 17.34
C PRO A 28 -3.11 9.30 16.15
N ALA A 29 -3.46 9.90 15.01
CA ALA A 29 -3.68 9.14 13.79
C ALA A 29 -2.41 8.30 13.56
N GLY A 30 -2.58 6.97 13.50
CA GLY A 30 -1.49 6.08 13.17
C GLY A 30 -0.93 6.41 11.79
N PRO A 31 0.28 5.93 11.46
CA PRO A 31 0.81 6.04 10.10
C PRO A 31 -0.23 5.52 9.10
N PRO A 32 -0.38 6.15 7.92
CA PRO A 32 -1.21 5.60 6.88
C PRO A 32 -0.76 4.15 6.57
N PRO A 33 -1.70 3.23 6.27
CA PRO A 33 -1.32 1.88 5.89
C PRO A 33 -0.38 1.94 4.69
N LEU A 34 0.67 1.12 4.71
CA LEU A 34 1.56 0.97 3.57
C LEU A 34 0.72 0.51 2.35
N PRO A 35 1.00 1.03 1.15
CA PRO A 35 0.30 0.60 -0.05
C PRO A 35 0.43 -0.92 -0.17
N THR A 36 -0.71 -1.60 -0.31
CA THR A 36 -0.70 -3.02 -0.59
C THR A 36 -0.11 -3.22 -1.99
N PRO A 37 0.96 -3.99 -2.16
CA PRO A 37 1.55 -4.19 -3.48
C PRO A 37 0.53 -4.90 -4.38
N VAL A 38 0.08 -4.21 -5.43
CA VAL A 38 -0.82 -4.79 -6.43
C VAL A 38 0.01 -5.48 -7.49
N CYS A 39 0.34 -6.75 -7.27
CA CYS A 39 0.84 -7.62 -8.33
C CYS A 39 -0.35 -8.05 -9.21
N GLY A 40 -0.35 -7.68 -10.51
CA GLY A 40 -1.45 -7.95 -11.45
C GLY A 40 -1.73 -9.44 -11.74
N CYS A 41 -0.97 -10.35 -11.14
CA CYS A 41 -1.02 -11.80 -11.28
C CYS A 41 -1.73 -12.50 -10.09
N GLY A 42 -2.08 -11.76 -9.02
CA GLY A 42 -2.86 -12.30 -7.88
C GLY A 42 -2.11 -13.20 -6.90
N HIS A 43 -0.79 -13.36 -7.05
CA HIS A 43 0.04 -14.19 -6.17
C HIS A 43 0.57 -13.41 -4.96
N PRO A 44 0.76 -14.07 -3.80
CA PRO A 44 1.28 -13.40 -2.62
C PRO A 44 2.75 -13.00 -2.81
N LEU A 45 3.17 -12.00 -2.04
CA LEU A 45 4.54 -11.46 -2.08
C LEU A 45 5.59 -12.55 -1.83
N SER A 46 5.27 -13.54 -1.00
CA SER A 46 6.14 -14.69 -0.68
C SER A 46 6.52 -15.55 -1.89
N GLN A 47 5.80 -15.46 -3.00
CA GLN A 47 6.13 -16.21 -4.23
C GLN A 47 7.20 -15.53 -5.09
N HIS A 48 7.75 -14.40 -4.63
CA HIS A 48 8.73 -13.62 -5.37
C HIS A 48 10.13 -13.74 -4.75
N ASP A 49 11.11 -13.80 -5.63
CA ASP A 49 12.52 -13.71 -5.29
C ASP A 49 12.89 -12.27 -4.91
N THR A 50 13.49 -12.06 -3.74
CA THR A 50 13.81 -10.71 -3.24
C THR A 50 14.95 -10.04 -3.99
N GLU A 51 15.81 -10.81 -4.66
CA GLU A 51 16.96 -10.27 -5.41
C GLU A 51 16.56 -9.97 -6.86
N THR A 52 15.90 -10.92 -7.51
CA THR A 52 15.57 -10.84 -8.95
C THR A 52 14.18 -10.30 -9.22
N ASN A 53 13.33 -10.18 -8.19
CA ASN A 53 11.91 -9.83 -8.30
C ASN A 53 11.11 -10.80 -9.18
N THR A 54 11.62 -12.02 -9.41
CA THR A 54 10.96 -13.03 -10.26
C THR A 54 9.87 -13.73 -9.48
N CYS A 55 8.69 -13.88 -10.09
CA CYS A 55 7.62 -14.70 -9.53
C CYS A 55 7.81 -16.18 -9.90
N TYR A 56 7.83 -17.08 -8.91
CA TYR A 56 7.91 -18.53 -9.14
C TYR A 56 6.56 -19.25 -9.09
N ALA A 57 5.45 -18.50 -9.02
CA ALA A 57 4.10 -19.08 -9.07
C ALA A 57 3.66 -19.41 -10.50
N GLU A 58 2.57 -20.16 -10.63
CA GLU A 58 1.91 -20.45 -11.90
C GLU A 58 0.55 -19.74 -11.97
N LEU A 59 0.19 -19.20 -13.13
CA LEU A 59 -1.15 -18.68 -13.38
C LEU A 59 -1.93 -19.56 -14.36
N ARG A 60 -3.25 -19.56 -14.18
CA ARG A 60 -4.18 -20.16 -15.13
C ARG A 60 -4.38 -19.22 -16.31
N ARG A 61 -4.04 -19.67 -17.52
CA ARG A 61 -4.23 -18.94 -18.78
C ARG A 61 -5.14 -19.74 -19.71
N ASP A 62 -5.99 -19.07 -20.48
CA ASP A 62 -6.73 -19.71 -21.56
C ASP A 62 -5.77 -20.13 -22.68
N SER A 63 -5.87 -21.38 -23.11
CA SER A 63 -5.18 -21.89 -24.29
C SER A 63 -6.11 -21.82 -25.50
N TYR A 64 -5.51 -21.57 -26.67
CA TYR A 64 -6.23 -21.51 -27.94
C TYR A 64 -5.52 -22.41 -28.95
N ASP A 65 -6.30 -23.09 -29.80
CA ASP A 65 -5.73 -23.87 -30.90
C ASP A 65 -5.16 -22.96 -32.00
N ARG A 66 -4.48 -23.54 -33.01
CA ARG A 66 -3.92 -22.75 -34.12
C ARG A 66 -4.98 -21.99 -34.95
N ARG A 67 -6.26 -22.31 -34.78
CA ARG A 67 -7.39 -21.67 -35.44
C ARG A 67 -8.07 -20.64 -34.52
N GLY A 68 -7.49 -20.34 -33.36
CA GLY A 68 -7.98 -19.35 -32.41
C GLY A 68 -9.19 -19.80 -31.59
N ARG A 69 -9.54 -21.10 -31.58
CA ARG A 69 -10.64 -21.61 -30.75
C ARG A 69 -10.14 -21.93 -29.36
N TRP A 70 -10.94 -21.61 -28.34
CA TRP A 70 -10.62 -21.93 -26.94
C TRP A 70 -10.42 -23.44 -26.78
N ALA A 71 -9.29 -23.83 -26.23
CA ALA A 71 -8.84 -25.21 -26.09
C ALA A 71 -8.77 -25.67 -24.62
N GLY A 72 -9.08 -24.78 -23.68
CA GLY A 72 -9.06 -25.08 -22.25
C GLY A 72 -8.29 -24.04 -21.44
N HIS A 73 -8.01 -24.42 -20.21
CA HIS A 73 -7.11 -23.69 -19.33
C HIS A 73 -5.77 -24.44 -19.24
N THR A 74 -4.68 -23.70 -19.19
CA THR A 74 -3.33 -24.21 -18.95
C THR A 74 -2.69 -23.45 -17.79
N TRP A 75 -1.89 -24.16 -17.01
CA TRP A 75 -1.05 -23.55 -15.98
C TRP A 75 0.28 -23.19 -16.61
N VAL A 76 0.66 -21.92 -16.50
CA VAL A 76 1.90 -21.39 -17.06
C VAL A 76 2.65 -20.61 -16.00
N ALA A 77 3.98 -20.61 -16.10
CA ALA A 77 4.83 -19.81 -15.23
C ALA A 77 4.40 -18.34 -15.24
N CYS A 78 4.37 -17.74 -14.06
CA CYS A 78 4.00 -16.36 -13.90
C CYS A 78 5.12 -15.43 -14.37
N THR A 79 4.80 -14.57 -15.34
CA THR A 79 5.76 -13.63 -15.92
C THR A 79 5.72 -12.26 -15.24
N CYS A 80 5.05 -12.12 -14.09
CA CYS A 80 5.03 -10.87 -13.35
C CYS A 80 6.34 -10.66 -12.58
N ARG A 81 6.70 -9.39 -12.36
CA ARG A 81 7.85 -8.99 -11.53
C ARG A 81 7.37 -8.24 -10.31
N GLN A 82 7.93 -8.56 -9.15
CA GLN A 82 7.64 -7.86 -7.91
C GLN A 82 8.06 -6.39 -8.04
N TYR A 83 7.20 -5.49 -7.55
CA TYR A 83 7.54 -4.10 -7.34
C TYR A 83 7.06 -3.66 -5.97
N VAL A 84 8.01 -3.28 -5.11
CA VAL A 84 7.78 -2.79 -3.75
C VAL A 84 8.43 -1.42 -3.49
N GLY A 85 8.68 -0.66 -4.56
CA GLY A 85 9.41 0.61 -4.48
C GLY A 85 8.56 1.81 -4.06
N PRO A 86 9.17 2.86 -3.48
CA PRO A 86 8.55 4.18 -3.32
C PRO A 86 8.53 4.99 -4.62
N ARG A 87 9.30 4.55 -5.64
CA ARG A 87 9.31 5.21 -6.94
C ARG A 87 8.06 4.83 -7.73
N PRO A 88 7.68 5.62 -8.73
CA PRO A 88 6.66 5.22 -9.69
C PRO A 88 7.11 3.99 -10.52
N ILE A 89 6.15 3.13 -10.90
CA ILE A 89 6.42 1.89 -11.66
C ILE A 89 6.99 2.20 -13.06
N ASP A 90 6.56 3.31 -13.64
CA ASP A 90 7.01 3.85 -14.92
C ASP A 90 8.51 4.15 -14.91
N GLU A 91 9.06 4.68 -13.82
CA GLU A 91 10.51 4.94 -13.71
C GLU A 91 11.38 3.68 -13.69
N VAL A 92 10.80 2.52 -13.33
CA VAL A 92 11.57 1.28 -13.13
C VAL A 92 11.42 0.31 -14.29
N PHE A 93 10.24 0.25 -14.91
CA PHE A 93 9.95 -0.73 -15.97
C PHE A 93 9.81 -0.13 -17.37
N LEU A 94 9.66 1.19 -17.53
CA LEU A 94 9.65 1.74 -18.88
C LEU A 94 11.06 1.71 -19.47
N PRO A 95 11.19 1.25 -20.72
CA PRO A 95 12.40 1.48 -21.50
C PRO A 95 12.71 2.98 -21.56
N ARG A 96 13.99 3.36 -21.50
CA ARG A 96 14.40 4.74 -21.82
C ARG A 96 13.98 5.04 -23.26
N VAL A 97 13.10 6.02 -23.42
CA VAL A 97 12.71 6.52 -24.75
C VAL A 97 13.96 7.14 -25.38
N LEU A 98 14.45 6.52 -26.44
CA LEU A 98 15.50 7.11 -27.27
C LEU A 98 14.86 8.24 -28.09
N PRO A 99 15.60 9.34 -28.35
CA PRO A 99 15.11 10.37 -29.26
C PRO A 99 14.79 9.76 -30.63
N PRO A 100 13.79 10.30 -31.36
CA PRO A 100 13.49 9.84 -32.71
C PRO A 100 14.75 9.93 -33.57
N SER A 101 15.05 8.87 -34.32
CA SER A 101 16.06 8.94 -35.35
C SER A 101 15.61 9.93 -36.42
N GLU A 102 16.43 10.94 -36.70
CA GLU A 102 16.24 11.84 -37.84
C GLU A 102 16.26 11.09 -39.18
#